data_AF-A0A8J8KVZ5-F1
#
_entry.id   AF-A0A8J8KVZ5-F1
#
_cell.length_a   1.000
_cell.length_b   1.000
_cell.length_c   1.000
_cell.angle_alpha   90.00
_cell.angle_beta   90.00
_cell.angle_gamma   90.00
#
_symmetry.space_group_name_H-M   'P 1'
#
loop_
_entity.id
_entity.type
_entity.pdbx_description
1 polymer ?
#
loop_
_entity_poly.entity_id
_entity_poly.type
_entity_poly.pdbx_seq_one_letter_code
_entity_poly.pdbx_strand_id
1 'polypeptide(L)'
;MQQPIKRLGELLVEGGLITPAQLQSAITHQKIARGRLGSNLVALGYISEEVLMDFLSHQTGVPQMDVRNLEVPAQVLKLVPHRLADQFTVLPITTQEPKSLVLAMSDPSDLNAIDSARFASGLHIQPVVASHSALRKAISDLYRRLEAPVEALTVELGKDQSQDDALPVTFTLSPLAVPTPPPPPPLAFPKDPFFDGPAAPTQPVNIDPFGLFDPTVPPTRPAPPPSPPVNPELVHSRTLSQSVRRLETYQTRSLVLGLIRLFQRRGVIGEDELQRLLANLIEAGEIKDDDKVG
;
A
#
# COMPACT_ATOMS: atom_id res chain seq x y z
N MET A 1 14.74 17.09 -7.94
CA MET A 1 15.29 16.24 -6.86
C MET A 1 14.13 15.41 -6.34
N GLN A 2 14.22 14.08 -6.40
CA GLN A 2 13.22 13.21 -5.80
C GLN A 2 13.28 13.45 -4.29
N GLN A 3 12.17 13.89 -3.68
CA GLN A 3 12.07 13.97 -2.23
C GLN A 3 12.42 12.58 -1.66
N PRO A 4 13.33 12.47 -0.68
CA PRO A 4 13.55 11.19 -0.03
C PRO A 4 12.20 10.71 0.51
N ILE A 5 11.82 9.49 0.17
CA ILE A 5 10.56 8.88 0.63
C ILE A 5 10.62 8.83 2.16
N LYS A 6 9.99 9.81 2.82
CA LYS A 6 9.89 9.85 4.27
C LYS A 6 9.10 8.62 4.72
N ARG A 7 9.58 7.97 5.78
CA ARG A 7 8.94 6.73 6.26
C ARG A 7 7.59 7.08 6.89
N LEU A 8 6.59 6.24 6.70
CA LEU A 8 5.24 6.44 7.27
C LEU A 8 5.28 6.78 8.77
N GLY A 9 6.14 6.09 9.53
CA GLY A 9 6.29 6.35 10.97
C GLY A 9 6.80 7.76 11.29
N GLU A 10 7.75 8.28 10.52
CA GLU A 10 8.29 9.64 10.70
C GLU A 10 7.23 10.68 10.36
N LEU A 11 6.48 10.44 9.27
CA LEU A 11 5.38 11.30 8.85
C LEU A 11 4.27 11.38 9.90
N LEU A 12 3.94 10.27 10.56
CA LEU A 12 2.95 10.25 11.65
C LEU A 12 3.43 11.00 12.90
N VAL A 13 4.75 10.98 13.18
CA VAL A 13 5.35 11.76 14.28
C VAL A 13 5.38 13.25 13.94
N GLU A 14 5.77 13.61 12.70
CA GLU A 14 5.75 15.00 12.21
C GLU A 14 4.33 15.58 12.24
N GLY A 15 3.32 14.77 11.91
CA GLY A 15 1.90 15.14 12.00
C GLY A 15 1.34 15.20 13.43
N GLY A 16 2.14 14.88 14.46
CA GLY A 16 1.71 14.91 15.86
C GLY A 16 0.69 13.82 16.24
N LEU A 17 0.46 12.83 15.37
CA LEU A 17 -0.51 11.76 15.61
C LEU A 17 0.03 10.70 16.57
N ILE A 18 1.34 10.48 16.56
CA ILE A 18 2.03 9.55 17.46
C ILE A 18 3.32 10.16 18.00
N THR A 19 3.76 9.69 19.17
CA THR A 19 5.05 10.06 19.75
C THR A 19 6.19 9.17 19.24
N PRO A 20 7.45 9.63 19.28
CA PRO A 20 8.61 8.80 18.92
C PRO A 20 8.70 7.51 19.74
N ALA A 21 8.29 7.55 21.01
CA ALA A 21 8.27 6.38 21.90
C ALA A 21 7.21 5.35 21.48
N GLN A 22 6.02 5.80 21.05
CA GLN A 22 4.97 4.94 20.51
C GLN A 22 5.39 4.33 19.17
N LEU A 23 6.05 5.11 18.31
CA LEU A 23 6.61 4.59 17.05
C LEU A 23 7.62 3.47 17.31
N GLN A 24 8.55 3.67 18.24
CA GLN A 24 9.56 2.65 18.58
C GLN A 24 8.93 1.38 19.17
N SER A 25 7.90 1.54 20.00
CA SER A 25 7.12 0.43 20.54
C SER A 25 6.41 -0.35 19.43
N ALA A 26 5.80 0.35 18.48
CA ALA A 26 5.14 -0.26 17.33
C ALA A 26 6.10 -0.98 16.38
N ILE A 27 7.31 -0.44 16.13
CA ILE A 27 8.35 -1.12 15.35
C ILE A 27 8.82 -2.40 16.06
N THR A 28 8.97 -2.34 17.39
CA THR A 28 9.36 -3.52 18.19
C THR A 28 8.28 -4.59 18.12
N HIS A 29 7.01 -4.20 18.25
CA HIS A 29 5.87 -5.08 18.08
C HIS A 29 5.80 -5.66 16.67
N GLN A 30 6.04 -4.86 15.63
CA GLN A 30 6.05 -5.30 14.24
C GLN A 30 7.10 -6.40 13.97
N LYS A 31 8.26 -6.37 14.64
CA LYS A 31 9.26 -7.44 14.52
C LYS A 31 8.75 -8.79 15.01
N ILE A 32 7.87 -8.76 16.01
CA ILE A 32 7.29 -9.95 16.66
C ILE A 32 6.03 -10.40 15.92
N ALA A 33 5.03 -9.52 15.80
CA ALA A 33 3.72 -9.80 15.23
C ALA A 33 3.71 -9.84 13.69
N ARG A 34 4.77 -9.31 13.05
CA ARG A 34 4.84 -9.07 11.60
C ARG A 34 3.70 -8.16 11.11
N GLY A 35 3.57 -8.02 9.80
CA GLY A 35 2.58 -7.13 9.18
C GLY A 35 3.01 -5.67 9.06
N ARG A 36 2.06 -4.79 8.73
CA ARG A 36 2.29 -3.38 8.39
C ARG A 36 2.40 -2.52 9.65
N LEU A 37 3.18 -1.44 9.59
CA LEU A 37 3.39 -0.54 10.73
C LEU A 37 2.07 0.14 11.15
N GLY A 38 1.29 0.64 10.19
CA GLY A 38 -0.01 1.28 10.46
C GLY A 38 -0.99 0.35 11.20
N SER A 39 -1.13 -0.89 10.72
CA SER A 39 -1.99 -1.89 11.38
C SER A 39 -1.53 -2.21 12.81
N ASN A 40 -0.21 -2.24 13.05
CA ASN A 40 0.35 -2.43 14.39
C ASN A 40 0.08 -1.23 15.32
N LEU A 41 0.17 0.00 14.80
CA LEU A 41 -0.16 1.21 15.56
C LEU A 41 -1.64 1.22 16.01
N VAL A 42 -2.54 0.78 15.13
CA VAL A 42 -3.97 0.62 15.46
C VAL A 42 -4.19 -0.51 16.47
N ALA A 43 -3.52 -1.65 16.29
CA ALA A 43 -3.64 -2.79 17.21
C ALA A 43 -3.14 -2.48 18.63
N LEU A 44 -2.12 -1.63 18.77
CA LEU A 44 -1.61 -1.13 20.05
C LEU A 44 -2.46 0.00 20.65
N GLY A 45 -3.48 0.49 19.93
CA GLY A 45 -4.36 1.56 20.37
C GLY A 45 -3.71 2.95 20.39
N TYR A 46 -2.59 3.15 19.68
CA TYR A 46 -1.92 4.45 19.62
C TYR A 46 -2.59 5.41 18.64
N ILE A 47 -3.25 4.89 17.61
CA ILE A 47 -3.98 5.66 16.61
C ILE A 47 -5.29 4.94 16.29
N SER A 48 -6.37 5.68 16.03
CA SER A 48 -7.60 5.07 15.53
C SER A 48 -7.46 4.74 14.04
N GLU A 49 -8.24 3.75 13.57
CA GLU A 49 -8.22 3.34 12.17
C GLU A 49 -8.70 4.46 11.24
N GLU A 50 -9.67 5.26 11.69
CA GLU A 50 -10.21 6.41 10.94
C GLU A 50 -9.14 7.49 10.74
N VAL A 51 -8.37 7.83 11.80
CA VAL A 51 -7.31 8.83 11.72
C VAL A 51 -6.15 8.34 10.84
N LEU A 52 -5.81 7.05 10.92
CA LEU A 52 -4.81 6.47 10.02
C LEU A 52 -5.25 6.53 8.55
N MET A 53 -6.52 6.24 8.27
CA MET A 53 -7.09 6.29 6.93
C MET A 53 -7.08 7.72 6.38
N ASP A 54 -7.42 8.71 7.21
CA ASP A 54 -7.36 10.15 6.90
C ASP A 54 -5.96 10.59 6.53
N PHE A 55 -5.01 10.22 7.38
CA PHE A 55 -3.61 10.50 7.14
C PHE A 55 -3.11 9.89 5.82
N LEU A 56 -3.40 8.62 5.56
CA LEU A 56 -2.98 7.93 4.33
C LEU A 56 -3.61 8.52 3.08
N SER A 57 -4.89 8.91 3.15
CA SER A 57 -5.60 9.56 2.05
C SER A 57 -4.95 10.89 1.69
N HIS A 58 -4.67 11.73 2.70
CA HIS A 58 -3.98 13.00 2.50
C HIS A 58 -2.54 12.85 1.99
N GLN A 59 -1.80 11.86 2.50
CA GLN A 59 -0.42 11.61 2.11
C GLN A 59 -0.29 11.12 0.67
N THR A 60 -1.22 10.28 0.22
CA THR A 60 -1.16 9.62 -1.10
C THR A 60 -2.04 10.28 -2.17
N GLY A 61 -2.93 11.20 -1.77
CA GLY A 61 -3.90 11.83 -2.66
C GLY A 61 -5.02 10.88 -3.12
N VAL A 62 -5.20 9.76 -2.42
CA VAL A 62 -6.14 8.69 -2.77
C VAL A 62 -7.44 8.88 -1.97
N PRO A 63 -8.63 8.80 -2.60
CA PRO A 63 -9.89 8.95 -1.88
C PRO A 63 -10.14 7.80 -0.89
N GLN A 64 -11.03 8.05 0.07
CA GLN A 64 -11.48 7.04 1.02
C GLN A 64 -12.84 6.48 0.63
N MET A 65 -13.09 5.22 0.97
CA MET A 65 -14.40 4.59 0.80
C MET A 65 -14.68 3.59 1.91
N ASP A 66 -15.93 3.57 2.37
CA ASP A 66 -16.41 2.56 3.30
C ASP A 66 -16.80 1.28 2.54
N VAL A 67 -16.28 0.15 3.00
CA VAL A 67 -16.46 -1.16 2.37
C VAL A 67 -17.41 -2.09 3.12
N ARG A 68 -17.97 -1.66 4.26
CA ARG A 68 -18.77 -2.53 5.16
C ARG A 68 -20.03 -3.12 4.52
N ASN A 69 -20.70 -2.37 3.64
CA ASN A 69 -21.97 -2.75 3.02
C ASN A 69 -21.92 -2.75 1.49
N LEU A 70 -20.72 -2.90 0.90
CA LEU A 70 -20.58 -2.92 -0.55
C LEU A 70 -20.93 -4.29 -1.13
N GLU A 71 -21.83 -4.30 -2.10
CA GLU A 71 -22.07 -5.46 -2.95
C GLU A 71 -21.16 -5.37 -4.18
N VAL A 72 -20.22 -6.32 -4.29
CA VAL A 72 -19.31 -6.42 -5.41
C VAL A 72 -19.78 -7.52 -6.35
N PRO A 73 -19.92 -7.25 -7.66
CA PRO A 73 -20.30 -8.28 -8.62
C PRO A 73 -19.24 -9.39 -8.71
N ALA A 74 -19.69 -10.64 -8.77
CA ALA A 74 -18.82 -11.82 -8.77
C ALA A 74 -17.78 -11.82 -9.91
N GLN A 75 -18.10 -11.18 -11.05
CA GLN A 75 -17.16 -11.03 -12.16
C GLN A 75 -15.94 -10.20 -11.79
N VAL A 76 -16.12 -9.15 -10.97
CA VAL A 76 -15.05 -8.26 -10.51
C VAL A 76 -14.23 -8.93 -9.41
N LEU A 77 -14.88 -9.66 -8.49
CA LEU A 77 -14.18 -10.44 -7.45
C LEU A 77 -13.23 -11.48 -8.05
N LYS A 78 -13.61 -12.13 -9.16
CA LYS A 78 -12.77 -13.13 -9.84
C LYS A 78 -11.49 -12.56 -10.46
N LEU A 79 -11.40 -11.25 -10.67
CA LEU A 79 -10.21 -10.61 -11.24
C LEU A 79 -9.02 -10.66 -10.28
N VAL A 80 -9.27 -10.71 -8.97
CA VAL A 80 -8.23 -10.80 -7.95
C VAL A 80 -8.40 -12.11 -7.19
N PRO A 81 -7.42 -13.03 -7.20
CA PRO A 81 -7.50 -14.27 -6.45
C PRO A 81 -7.59 -14.03 -4.93
N HIS A 82 -8.37 -14.87 -4.23
CA HIS A 82 -8.54 -14.81 -2.76
C HIS A 82 -7.21 -14.69 -2.02
N ARG A 83 -6.23 -15.54 -2.36
CA ARG A 83 -4.91 -15.54 -1.71
C ARG A 83 -4.21 -14.18 -1.80
N LEU A 84 -4.34 -13.48 -2.92
CA LEU A 84 -3.75 -12.16 -3.13
C LEU A 84 -4.52 -11.10 -2.34
N ALA A 85 -5.86 -11.17 -2.39
CA ALA A 85 -6.74 -10.30 -1.61
C ALA A 85 -6.43 -10.37 -0.11
N ASP A 86 -6.27 -11.58 0.46
CA ASP A 86 -5.91 -11.77 1.86
C ASP A 86 -4.49 -11.28 2.19
N GLN A 87 -3.50 -11.68 1.38
CA GLN A 87 -2.10 -11.38 1.64
C GLN A 87 -1.83 -9.87 1.70
N PHE A 88 -2.38 -9.12 0.76
CA PHE A 88 -2.19 -7.67 0.69
C PHE A 88 -3.33 -6.89 1.36
N THR A 89 -4.38 -7.58 1.82
CA THR A 89 -5.61 -6.98 2.33
C THR A 89 -6.17 -5.95 1.34
N VAL A 90 -6.50 -6.44 0.15
CA VAL A 90 -7.06 -5.64 -0.96
C VAL A 90 -8.36 -6.26 -1.47
N LEU A 91 -9.32 -5.44 -1.86
CA LEU A 91 -10.63 -5.86 -2.34
C LEU A 91 -10.98 -5.14 -3.65
N PRO A 92 -11.18 -5.86 -4.78
CA PRO A 92 -11.67 -5.24 -6.00
C PRO A 92 -13.14 -4.83 -5.84
N ILE A 93 -13.50 -3.61 -6.26
CA ILE A 93 -14.85 -3.06 -6.03
C ILE A 93 -15.62 -2.94 -7.33
N THR A 94 -15.06 -2.27 -8.33
CA THR A 94 -15.74 -2.06 -9.60
C THR A 94 -14.73 -1.82 -10.71
N THR A 95 -15.13 -2.16 -11.93
CA THR A 95 -14.38 -1.84 -13.15
C THR A 95 -14.92 -0.56 -13.77
N GLN A 96 -14.04 0.36 -14.10
CA GLN A 96 -14.34 1.61 -14.81
C GLN A 96 -13.70 1.61 -16.20
N GLU A 97 -14.30 2.35 -17.13
CA GLU A 97 -13.71 2.60 -18.43
C GLU A 97 -12.77 3.82 -18.42
N PRO A 98 -11.66 3.81 -19.19
CA PRO A 98 -11.12 2.69 -19.96
C PRO A 98 -10.25 1.77 -19.08
N LYS A 99 -10.59 0.46 -19.07
CA LYS A 99 -9.81 -0.66 -18.46
C LYS A 99 -9.17 -0.35 -17.09
N SER A 100 -9.93 0.25 -16.19
CA SER A 100 -9.49 0.57 -14.84
C SER A 100 -10.24 -0.28 -13.80
N LEU A 101 -9.58 -0.72 -12.74
CA LEU A 101 -10.15 -1.46 -11.62
C LEU A 101 -9.99 -0.61 -10.36
N VAL A 102 -11.13 -0.26 -9.75
CA VAL A 102 -11.15 0.36 -8.43
C VAL A 102 -10.84 -0.71 -7.41
N LEU A 103 -9.74 -0.51 -6.68
CA LEU A 103 -9.23 -1.45 -5.69
C LEU A 103 -9.21 -0.77 -4.33
N ALA A 104 -10.01 -1.27 -3.39
CA ALA A 104 -9.87 -0.84 -2.00
C ALA A 104 -8.68 -1.51 -1.34
N MET A 105 -7.87 -0.71 -0.66
CA MET A 105 -6.61 -1.14 -0.06
C MET A 105 -6.50 -0.59 1.37
N SER A 106 -5.90 -1.38 2.27
CA SER A 106 -5.66 -0.94 3.65
C SER A 106 -4.54 0.08 3.78
N ASP A 107 -3.52 0.01 2.91
CA ASP A 107 -2.55 1.09 2.76
C ASP A 107 -2.11 1.21 1.29
N PRO A 108 -2.37 2.38 0.66
CA PRO A 108 -2.13 2.65 -0.76
C PRO A 108 -0.66 2.89 -1.11
N SER A 109 0.23 2.97 -0.11
CA SER A 109 1.67 3.22 -0.31
C SER A 109 2.44 1.95 -0.71
N ASP A 110 1.82 0.77 -0.59
CA ASP A 110 2.44 -0.50 -0.98
C ASP A 110 2.31 -0.75 -2.47
N LEU A 111 3.39 -0.40 -3.17
CA LEU A 111 3.52 -0.59 -4.61
C LEU A 111 3.45 -2.07 -5.00
N ASN A 112 3.93 -2.99 -4.15
CA ASN A 112 3.88 -4.41 -4.48
C ASN A 112 2.44 -4.92 -4.53
N ALA A 113 1.59 -4.43 -3.62
CA ALA A 113 0.16 -4.76 -3.63
C ALA A 113 -0.51 -4.25 -4.91
N ILE A 114 -0.20 -3.02 -5.32
CA ILE A 114 -0.72 -2.42 -6.56
C ILE A 114 -0.25 -3.21 -7.78
N ASP A 115 1.05 -3.50 -7.89
CA ASP A 115 1.62 -4.22 -9.02
C ASP A 115 1.12 -5.66 -9.11
N SER A 116 0.98 -6.35 -7.98
CA SER A 116 0.44 -7.72 -7.92
C SER A 116 -1.03 -7.75 -8.34
N ALA A 117 -1.85 -6.81 -7.85
CA ALA A 117 -3.25 -6.70 -8.25
C ALA A 117 -3.40 -6.30 -9.73
N ARG A 118 -2.52 -5.43 -10.23
CA ARG A 118 -2.44 -5.05 -11.65
C ARG A 118 -2.11 -6.24 -12.53
N PHE A 119 -1.13 -7.04 -12.14
CA PHE A 119 -0.72 -8.23 -12.88
C PHE A 119 -1.82 -9.29 -12.89
N ALA A 120 -2.49 -9.52 -11.75
CA ALA A 120 -3.57 -10.49 -11.64
C ALA A 120 -4.82 -10.09 -12.45
N SER A 121 -5.19 -8.81 -12.40
CA SER A 121 -6.39 -8.31 -13.08
C SER A 121 -6.18 -7.95 -14.57
N GLY A 122 -4.95 -7.63 -14.97
CA GLY A 122 -4.65 -7.11 -16.30
C GLY A 122 -5.20 -5.70 -16.56
N LEU A 123 -5.65 -4.99 -15.52
CA LEU A 123 -6.28 -3.67 -15.60
C LEU A 123 -5.43 -2.60 -14.90
N HIS A 124 -5.66 -1.33 -15.24
CA HIS A 124 -5.07 -0.22 -14.49
C HIS A 124 -5.72 -0.12 -13.11
N ILE A 125 -4.92 -0.05 -12.05
CA ILE A 125 -5.45 0.03 -10.69
C ILE A 125 -5.70 1.48 -10.31
N GLN A 126 -6.93 1.76 -9.88
CA GLN A 126 -7.30 2.98 -9.17
C GLN A 126 -7.44 2.64 -7.68
N PRO A 127 -6.44 2.94 -6.85
CA PRO A 127 -6.50 2.62 -5.43
C PRO A 127 -7.55 3.50 -4.74
N VAL A 128 -8.16 2.96 -3.69
CA VAL A 128 -9.03 3.68 -2.74
C VAL A 128 -8.67 3.19 -1.34
N VAL A 129 -8.61 4.10 -0.37
CA VAL A 129 -8.26 3.73 1.01
C VAL A 129 -9.52 3.25 1.74
N ALA A 130 -9.41 2.12 2.42
CA ALA A 130 -10.47 1.59 3.28
C ALA A 130 -9.91 1.03 4.59
N SER A 131 -10.76 0.94 5.61
CA SER A 131 -10.41 0.33 6.91
C SER A 131 -9.90 -1.09 6.73
N HIS A 132 -8.78 -1.41 7.38
CA HIS A 132 -8.14 -2.72 7.37
C HIS A 132 -9.05 -3.79 8.01
N SER A 133 -9.75 -3.43 9.08
CA SER A 133 -10.71 -4.30 9.76
C SER A 133 -11.94 -4.56 8.90
N ALA A 134 -12.45 -3.54 8.22
CA ALA A 134 -13.58 -3.66 7.32
C ALA A 134 -13.24 -4.52 6.08
N LEU A 135 -12.06 -4.29 5.48
CA LEU A 135 -11.57 -5.06 4.34
C LEU A 135 -11.44 -6.55 4.68
N ARG A 136 -10.82 -6.91 5.80
CA ARG A 136 -10.66 -8.33 6.17
C ARG A 136 -11.98 -9.06 6.34
N LYS A 137 -12.98 -8.40 6.92
CA LYS A 137 -14.34 -8.96 7.04
C LYS A 137 -14.97 -9.14 5.66
N ALA A 138 -14.94 -8.08 4.84
CA ALA A 138 -15.51 -8.10 3.49
C ALA A 138 -14.86 -9.16 2.59
N ILE A 139 -13.53 -9.31 2.63
CA ILE A 139 -12.81 -10.34 1.86
C ILE A 139 -13.27 -11.73 2.31
N SER A 140 -13.30 -12.00 3.62
CA SER A 140 -13.74 -13.30 4.13
C SER A 140 -15.17 -13.65 3.71
N ASP A 141 -16.09 -12.68 3.78
CA ASP A 141 -17.49 -12.91 3.46
C ASP A 141 -17.75 -13.03 1.95
N LEU A 142 -17.19 -12.13 1.14
CA LEU A 142 -17.42 -12.08 -0.31
C LEU A 142 -16.77 -13.26 -1.03
N TYR A 143 -15.53 -13.61 -0.69
CA TYR A 143 -14.85 -14.75 -1.33
C TYR A 143 -15.43 -16.09 -0.86
N ARG A 144 -15.87 -16.21 0.40
CA ARG A 144 -16.61 -17.41 0.85
C ARG A 144 -17.91 -17.59 0.07
N ARG A 145 -18.66 -16.51 -0.19
CA ARG A 145 -19.89 -16.57 -1.02
C ARG A 145 -19.58 -16.95 -2.48
N LEU A 146 -18.44 -16.51 -3.01
CA LEU A 146 -17.99 -16.85 -4.36
C LEU A 146 -17.62 -18.32 -4.52
N GLU A 147 -16.99 -18.90 -3.49
CA GLU A 147 -16.54 -20.29 -3.44
C GLU A 147 -17.64 -21.28 -2.98
N ALA A 148 -18.80 -20.77 -2.54
CA ALA A 148 -19.92 -21.61 -2.13
C ALA A 148 -20.38 -22.51 -3.30
N PRO A 149 -20.46 -23.85 -3.11
CA PRO A 149 -20.97 -24.76 -4.12
C PRO A 149 -22.38 -24.39 -4.54
N VAL A 150 -22.65 -24.41 -5.84
CA VAL A 150 -23.91 -23.98 -6.50
C VAL A 150 -25.09 -24.94 -6.21
N GLU A 151 -24.97 -25.88 -5.27
CA GLU A 151 -25.98 -26.92 -5.03
C GLU A 151 -27.28 -26.42 -4.37
N ALA A 152 -27.35 -25.16 -3.90
CA ALA A 152 -28.53 -24.63 -3.20
C ALA A 152 -29.51 -23.81 -4.07
N LEU A 153 -29.36 -23.80 -5.40
CA LEU A 153 -30.25 -23.10 -6.33
C LEU A 153 -30.76 -24.03 -7.44
N THR A 154 -31.25 -25.22 -7.08
CA THR A 154 -32.23 -25.89 -7.93
C THR A 154 -33.59 -25.26 -7.63
N VAL A 155 -33.99 -24.39 -8.53
CA VAL A 155 -35.33 -23.82 -8.61
C VAL A 155 -36.33 -24.98 -8.69
N GLU A 156 -37.21 -25.12 -7.70
CA GLU A 156 -38.40 -25.98 -7.82
C GLU A 156 -39.37 -25.33 -8.82
N LEU A 157 -39.08 -25.55 -10.11
CA LEU A 157 -40.04 -25.32 -11.18
C LEU A 157 -41.00 -26.51 -11.20
N GLY A 158 -42.18 -26.29 -10.60
CA GLY A 158 -43.47 -26.87 -10.97
C GLY A 158 -43.57 -28.39 -11.06
N LYS A 159 -44.25 -28.99 -10.06
CA LYS A 159 -45.04 -30.21 -10.28
C LYS A 159 -46.37 -30.13 -9.54
N ASP A 160 -47.35 -29.53 -10.21
CA ASP A 160 -48.73 -29.99 -10.09
C ASP A 160 -48.84 -31.33 -10.81
N GLN A 161 -49.16 -32.39 -10.08
CA GLN A 161 -50.28 -33.31 -10.32
C GLN A 161 -50.07 -34.67 -9.61
N SER A 162 -51.11 -34.99 -8.83
CA SER A 162 -51.75 -36.31 -8.70
C SER A 162 -51.05 -37.42 -7.91
N GLN A 163 -51.76 -37.82 -6.85
CA GLN A 163 -51.80 -39.13 -6.20
C GLN A 163 -51.49 -40.30 -7.12
N ASP A 164 -50.61 -41.20 -6.68
CA ASP A 164 -50.99 -42.61 -6.57
C ASP A 164 -50.06 -43.38 -5.61
N ASP A 165 -50.68 -44.33 -4.93
CA ASP A 165 -50.12 -45.23 -3.92
C ASP A 165 -48.86 -45.99 -4.36
N ALA A 166 -47.80 -45.95 -3.54
CA ALA A 166 -46.95 -47.12 -3.23
C ALA A 166 -45.88 -46.78 -2.18
N LEU A 167 -45.75 -47.70 -1.21
CA LEU A 167 -44.86 -47.70 -0.04
C LEU A 167 -43.39 -47.35 -0.35
N PRO A 168 -42.71 -46.47 0.41
CA PRO A 168 -41.27 -46.29 0.25
C PRO A 168 -40.52 -47.37 1.05
N VAL A 169 -40.09 -48.43 0.37
CA VAL A 169 -39.06 -49.34 0.90
C VAL A 169 -37.78 -48.52 1.04
N THR A 170 -37.39 -48.24 2.28
CA THR A 170 -36.19 -47.46 2.57
C THR A 170 -34.97 -48.33 2.31
N PHE A 171 -34.36 -48.22 1.12
CA PHE A 171 -33.05 -48.81 0.87
C PHE A 171 -31.98 -47.81 1.29
N THR A 172 -31.62 -47.82 2.57
CA THR A 172 -30.41 -47.16 3.08
C THR A 172 -29.19 -47.93 2.56
N LEU A 173 -28.62 -47.48 1.44
CA LEU A 173 -27.26 -47.85 1.08
C LEU A 173 -26.31 -47.06 1.98
N SER A 174 -25.86 -47.70 3.06
CA SER A 174 -24.68 -47.25 3.78
C SER A 174 -23.52 -47.16 2.78
N PRO A 175 -22.84 -46.02 2.62
CA PRO A 175 -21.64 -45.97 1.81
C PRO A 175 -20.61 -46.92 2.43
N LEU A 176 -20.16 -47.90 1.65
CA LEU A 176 -19.00 -48.70 1.99
C LEU A 176 -17.84 -47.73 2.26
N ALA A 177 -17.42 -47.66 3.52
CA ALA A 177 -16.21 -46.96 3.91
C ALA A 177 -15.05 -47.59 3.14
N VAL A 178 -14.54 -46.87 2.14
CA VAL A 178 -13.24 -47.17 1.54
C VAL A 178 -12.23 -47.01 2.68
N PRO A 179 -11.47 -48.06 3.06
CA PRO A 179 -10.45 -47.90 4.07
C PRO A 179 -9.41 -46.92 3.53
N THR A 180 -9.35 -45.73 4.11
CA THR A 180 -8.28 -44.77 3.87
C THR A 180 -6.97 -45.47 4.23
N PRO A 181 -6.00 -45.59 3.31
CA PRO A 181 -4.71 -46.19 3.65
C PRO A 181 -4.06 -45.35 4.76
N PRO A 182 -3.39 -45.98 5.75
CA PRO A 182 -2.72 -45.26 6.81
C PRO A 182 -1.69 -44.29 6.20
N PRO A 183 -1.50 -43.10 6.81
CA PRO A 183 -0.53 -42.14 6.32
C PRO A 183 0.86 -42.80 6.27
N PRO A 184 1.65 -42.55 5.22
CA PRO A 184 3.00 -43.10 5.13
C PRO A 184 3.82 -42.61 6.34
N PRO A 185 4.70 -43.46 6.89
CA PRO A 185 5.60 -43.03 7.95
C PRO A 185 6.42 -41.82 7.47
N PRO A 186 6.74 -40.87 8.36
CA PRO A 186 7.57 -39.73 7.99
C PRO A 186 8.88 -40.24 7.41
N LEU A 187 9.23 -39.75 6.23
CA LEU A 187 10.53 -40.01 5.61
C LEU A 187 11.62 -39.60 6.61
N ALA A 188 12.37 -40.58 7.11
CA ALA A 188 13.56 -40.31 7.89
C ALA A 188 14.57 -39.65 6.95
N PHE A 189 14.76 -38.34 7.11
CA PHE A 189 15.83 -37.64 6.41
C PHE A 189 17.16 -38.29 6.81
N PRO A 190 18.03 -38.66 5.86
CA PRO A 190 19.38 -39.07 6.19
C PRO A 190 20.03 -37.91 6.94
N LYS A 191 20.67 -38.22 8.08
CA LYS A 191 21.39 -37.21 8.86
C LYS A 191 22.39 -36.51 7.95
N ASP A 192 22.20 -35.21 7.74
CA ASP A 192 23.11 -34.41 6.94
C ASP A 192 24.48 -34.42 7.64
N PRO A 193 25.55 -34.94 6.99
CA PRO A 193 26.89 -34.96 7.58
C PRO A 193 27.44 -33.53 7.80
N PHE A 194 26.74 -32.51 7.32
CA PHE A 194 27.10 -31.11 7.45
C PHE A 194 26.48 -30.41 8.68
N PHE A 195 25.33 -30.88 9.17
CA PHE A 195 24.60 -30.22 10.26
C PHE A 195 24.71 -30.96 11.61
N ASP A 196 24.96 -32.27 11.60
CA ASP A 196 25.03 -33.12 12.80
C ASP A 196 26.49 -33.44 13.23
N GLY A 197 27.45 -32.57 12.89
CA GLY A 197 28.84 -32.71 13.32
C GLY A 197 29.02 -32.52 14.83
N PRO A 198 29.96 -33.23 15.49
CA PRO A 198 30.18 -33.11 16.92
C PRO A 198 30.58 -31.67 17.28
N ALA A 199 29.98 -31.15 18.35
CA ALA A 199 30.24 -29.84 18.92
C ALA A 199 31.75 -29.54 18.93
N ALA A 200 32.15 -28.54 18.14
CA ALA A 200 33.52 -28.07 18.10
C ALA A 200 33.95 -27.61 19.50
N PRO A 201 35.17 -27.97 19.98
CA PRO A 201 35.67 -27.44 21.22
C PRO A 201 35.84 -25.92 21.09
N THR A 202 35.13 -25.18 21.93
CA THR A 202 35.35 -23.74 22.16
C THR A 202 36.80 -23.52 22.59
N GLN A 203 37.65 -23.17 21.63
CA GLN A 203 38.91 -22.51 21.93
C GLN A 203 38.61 -21.02 22.15
N PRO A 204 39.11 -20.40 23.23
CA PRO A 204 39.01 -18.96 23.38
C PRO A 204 39.84 -18.32 22.26
N VAL A 205 39.17 -17.59 21.37
CA VAL A 205 39.85 -16.77 20.37
C VAL A 205 40.68 -15.74 21.13
N ASN A 206 42.00 -15.84 21.05
CA ASN A 206 42.90 -14.81 21.55
C ASN A 206 42.76 -13.59 20.63
N ILE A 207 42.12 -12.53 21.13
CA ILE A 207 41.73 -11.35 20.35
C ILE A 207 42.95 -10.46 20.02
N ASP A 208 44.14 -10.71 20.58
CA ASP A 208 45.34 -9.93 20.27
C ASP A 208 46.60 -10.79 20.07
N PRO A 209 46.87 -11.26 18.83
CA PRO A 209 48.09 -12.02 18.54
C PRO A 209 49.37 -11.16 18.56
N PHE A 210 49.26 -9.83 18.69
CA PHE A 210 50.40 -8.90 18.65
C PHE A 210 50.62 -8.08 19.94
N GLY A 211 49.79 -8.26 20.99
CA GLY A 211 50.00 -7.61 22.29
C GLY A 211 50.00 -6.08 22.27
N LEU A 212 49.25 -5.45 21.35
CA LEU A 212 49.26 -3.99 21.13
C LEU A 212 48.23 -3.23 21.97
N PHE A 213 47.37 -3.92 22.72
CA PHE A 213 46.34 -3.29 23.54
C PHE A 213 46.65 -3.48 25.03
N ASP A 214 46.97 -2.38 25.69
CA ASP A 214 47.15 -2.29 27.13
C ASP A 214 45.75 -2.18 27.79
N PRO A 215 45.27 -3.19 28.54
CA PRO A 215 43.89 -3.24 29.05
C PRO A 215 43.61 -2.23 30.16
N THR A 216 44.63 -1.49 30.61
CA THR A 216 44.53 -0.52 31.71
C THR A 216 44.23 0.91 31.25
N VAL A 217 44.20 1.18 29.93
CA VAL A 217 43.94 2.53 29.39
C VAL A 217 42.56 2.59 28.76
N PRO A 218 41.58 3.34 29.33
CA PRO A 218 40.29 3.52 28.68
C PRO A 218 40.48 4.31 27.36
N PRO A 219 39.72 3.99 26.29
CA PRO A 219 39.86 4.69 25.02
C PRO A 219 39.37 6.14 25.15
N THR A 220 40.29 7.08 25.39
CA THR A 220 40.01 8.51 25.27
C THR A 220 39.87 8.85 23.80
N ARG A 221 38.63 8.94 23.33
CA ARG A 221 38.31 9.45 22.00
C ARG A 221 38.78 10.91 21.92
N PRO A 222 39.65 11.30 20.98
CA PRO A 222 40.01 12.71 20.82
C PRO A 222 38.75 13.52 20.51
N ALA A 223 38.56 14.64 21.21
CA ALA A 223 37.44 15.53 21.00
C ALA A 223 37.44 16.05 19.56
N PRO A 224 36.27 16.17 18.90
CA PRO A 224 36.20 16.75 17.56
C PRO A 224 36.68 18.21 17.58
N PRO A 225 37.37 18.69 16.54
CA PRO A 225 37.79 20.09 16.47
C PRO A 225 36.56 21.02 16.52
N PRO A 226 36.70 22.22 17.11
CA PRO A 226 35.60 23.18 17.20
C PRO A 226 35.12 23.55 15.79
N SER A 227 33.80 23.50 15.60
CA SER A 227 33.16 23.89 14.34
C SER A 227 33.47 25.36 14.04
N PRO A 228 33.81 25.73 12.78
CA PRO A 228 34.04 27.12 12.43
C PRO A 228 32.75 27.94 12.65
N PRO A 229 32.84 29.24 12.98
CA PRO A 229 31.66 30.07 13.22
C PRO A 229 30.82 30.17 11.95
N VAL A 230 29.65 29.53 11.97
CA VAL A 230 28.66 29.63 10.90
C VAL A 230 27.96 30.97 11.06
N ASN A 231 28.31 31.94 10.22
CA ASN A 231 27.57 33.20 10.12
C ASN A 231 26.18 32.90 9.51
N PRO A 232 25.07 33.09 10.27
CA PRO A 232 23.73 32.75 9.79
C PRO A 232 23.27 33.64 8.64
N GLU A 233 23.84 34.83 8.45
CA GLU A 233 23.40 35.73 7.37
C GLU A 233 23.88 35.36 5.95
N LEU A 234 24.95 34.56 5.79
CA LEU A 234 25.47 34.23 4.46
C LEU A 234 24.90 32.94 3.85
N VAL A 235 24.27 32.09 4.65
CA VAL A 235 23.70 30.80 4.17
C VAL A 235 22.27 30.98 3.65
N HIS A 236 21.52 31.93 4.20
CA HIS A 236 20.11 32.16 3.83
C HIS A 236 19.95 32.93 2.50
N SER A 237 20.88 33.84 2.16
CA SER A 237 20.74 34.68 0.96
C SER A 237 21.13 33.97 -0.35
N ARG A 238 22.10 33.04 -0.31
CA ARG A 238 22.55 32.30 -1.51
C ARG A 238 21.66 31.11 -1.88
N THR A 239 21.09 30.42 -0.89
CA THR A 239 20.26 29.22 -1.12
C THR A 239 18.84 29.60 -1.56
N LEU A 240 18.26 30.65 -1.00
CA LEU A 240 16.90 31.08 -1.32
C LEU A 240 16.83 31.76 -2.70
N SER A 241 17.81 32.60 -3.04
CA SER A 241 17.88 33.26 -4.35
C SER A 241 18.15 32.28 -5.51
N GLN A 242 18.90 31.20 -5.29
CA GLN A 242 19.11 30.16 -6.31
C GLN A 242 17.91 29.21 -6.45
N SER A 243 17.12 29.03 -5.38
CA SER A 243 15.92 28.19 -5.38
C SER A 243 14.73 28.91 -6.02
N VAL A 244 14.53 30.20 -5.71
CA VAL A 244 13.46 31.03 -6.27
C VAL A 244 13.69 31.28 -7.76
N ARG A 245 14.93 31.56 -8.20
CA ARG A 245 15.25 31.69 -9.64
C ARG A 245 15.09 30.40 -10.45
N ARG A 246 15.06 29.22 -9.81
CA ARG A 246 14.84 27.93 -10.49
C ARG A 246 13.36 27.52 -10.59
N LEU A 247 12.46 28.15 -9.84
CA LEU A 247 11.02 27.88 -9.94
C LEU A 247 10.30 28.76 -10.99
N GLU A 248 10.89 29.89 -11.39
CA GLU A 248 10.18 30.88 -12.20
C GLU A 248 10.05 30.57 -13.71
N THR A 249 10.73 29.56 -14.26
CA THR A 249 10.92 29.55 -15.73
C THR A 249 10.28 28.42 -16.53
N TYR A 250 9.75 27.35 -15.92
CA TYR A 250 9.21 26.22 -16.73
C TYR A 250 7.85 25.66 -16.31
N GLN A 251 7.52 25.57 -15.01
CA GLN A 251 6.23 24.99 -14.59
C GLN A 251 5.08 26.00 -14.58
N THR A 252 5.34 27.26 -14.25
CA THR A 252 4.30 28.30 -14.15
C THR A 252 3.71 28.65 -15.51
N ARG A 253 4.55 28.75 -16.55
CA ARG A 253 4.13 29.15 -17.91
C ARG A 253 3.21 28.13 -18.58
N SER A 254 3.53 26.83 -18.45
CA SER A 254 2.66 25.75 -18.98
C SER A 254 1.35 25.62 -18.20
N LEU A 255 1.37 25.84 -16.88
CA LEU A 255 0.16 25.84 -16.06
C LEU A 255 -0.75 27.03 -16.39
N VAL A 256 -0.18 28.23 -16.55
CA VAL A 256 -0.94 29.44 -16.90
C VAL A 256 -1.57 29.31 -18.30
N LEU A 257 -0.80 28.84 -19.30
CA LEU A 257 -1.34 28.56 -20.64
C LEU A 257 -2.42 27.45 -20.63
N GLY A 258 -2.21 26.40 -19.82
CA GLY A 258 -3.19 25.32 -19.64
C GLY A 258 -4.50 25.80 -19.02
N LEU A 259 -4.43 26.68 -18.00
CA LEU A 259 -5.59 27.30 -17.37
C LEU A 259 -6.34 28.22 -18.32
N ILE A 260 -5.63 29.07 -19.07
CA ILE A 260 -6.23 29.97 -20.05
C ILE A 260 -6.98 29.16 -21.14
N ARG A 261 -6.39 28.08 -21.66
CA ARG A 261 -7.06 27.18 -22.63
C ARG A 261 -8.26 26.45 -22.01
N LEU A 262 -8.18 26.05 -20.75
CA LEU A 262 -9.29 25.43 -20.03
C LEU A 262 -10.48 26.39 -19.88
N PHE A 263 -10.21 27.67 -19.60
CA PHE A 263 -11.24 28.70 -19.48
C PHE A 263 -11.85 29.10 -20.84
N GLN A 264 -11.06 29.14 -21.91
CA GLN A 264 -11.58 29.31 -23.28
C GLN A 264 -12.53 28.17 -23.67
N ARG A 265 -12.15 26.91 -23.38
CA ARG A 265 -12.99 25.74 -23.70
C ARG A 265 -14.32 25.71 -22.93
N ARG A 266 -14.38 26.37 -21.77
CA ARG A 266 -15.62 26.55 -20.99
C ARG A 266 -16.41 27.80 -21.39
N GLY A 267 -15.93 28.60 -22.35
CA GLY A 267 -16.60 29.83 -22.81
C GLY A 267 -16.62 30.96 -21.78
N VAL A 268 -15.75 30.90 -20.77
CA VAL A 268 -15.71 31.87 -19.66
C VAL A 268 -14.95 33.15 -20.05
N ILE A 269 -14.05 33.05 -21.03
CA ILE A 269 -13.22 34.16 -21.52
C ILE A 269 -13.50 34.32 -23.01
N GLY A 270 -13.87 35.54 -23.43
CA GLY A 270 -14.07 35.88 -24.85
C GLY A 270 -12.75 36.03 -25.61
N GLU A 271 -12.78 35.92 -26.95
CA GLU A 271 -11.58 35.98 -27.80
C GLU A 271 -10.77 37.28 -27.62
N ASP A 272 -11.45 38.42 -27.45
CA ASP A 272 -10.80 39.73 -27.25
C ASP A 272 -10.05 39.82 -25.92
N GLU A 273 -10.58 39.17 -24.88
CA GLU A 273 -10.00 39.17 -23.53
C GLU A 273 -8.81 38.20 -23.43
N LEU A 274 -8.91 37.07 -24.14
CA LEU A 274 -7.82 36.14 -24.35
C LEU A 274 -6.62 36.79 -25.06
N GLN A 275 -6.88 37.55 -26.13
CA GLN A 275 -5.82 38.23 -26.87
C GLN A 275 -5.11 39.29 -26.01
N ARG A 276 -5.84 40.01 -25.15
CA ARG A 276 -5.25 40.98 -24.20
C ARG A 276 -4.38 40.29 -23.15
N LEU A 277 -4.84 39.17 -22.59
CA LEU A 277 -4.07 38.41 -21.60
C LEU A 277 -2.79 37.83 -22.21
N LEU A 278 -2.87 37.29 -23.43
CA LEU A 278 -1.69 36.79 -24.15
C LEU A 278 -0.72 37.91 -24.51
N ALA A 279 -1.20 39.08 -24.92
CA ALA A 279 -0.36 40.24 -25.22
C ALA A 279 0.41 40.73 -23.97
N ASN A 280 -0.28 40.86 -22.83
CA ASN A 280 0.34 41.27 -21.57
C ASN A 280 1.40 40.26 -21.08
N LEU A 281 1.15 38.96 -21.28
CA LEU A 281 2.09 37.90 -20.90
C LEU A 281 3.35 37.88 -21.80
N ILE A 282 3.22 38.28 -23.07
CA ILE A 282 4.35 38.44 -23.99
C ILE A 282 5.16 39.69 -23.64
N GLU A 283 4.49 40.80 -23.31
CA GLU A 283 5.15 42.06 -22.90
C GLU A 283 5.90 41.89 -21.57
N ALA A 284 5.40 41.06 -20.66
CA ALA A 284 6.08 40.66 -19.42
C ALA A 284 7.29 39.71 -19.64
N GLY A 285 7.56 39.28 -20.88
CA GLY A 285 8.64 38.34 -21.21
C GLY A 285 8.40 36.91 -20.71
N GLU A 286 7.16 36.59 -20.34
CA GLU A 286 6.79 35.26 -19.84
C GLU A 286 6.53 34.25 -20.96
N ILE A 287 6.18 34.70 -22.15
CA ILE A 287 5.83 33.86 -23.29
C ILE A 287 6.53 34.37 -24.55
N LYS A 288 6.95 33.47 -25.46
CA LYS A 288 7.58 33.83 -26.72
C LYS A 288 6.50 34.03 -27.79
N ASP A 289 6.67 34.97 -28.73
CA ASP A 289 5.65 35.29 -29.75
C ASP A 289 5.21 34.06 -30.59
N ASP A 290 6.06 33.03 -30.68
CA ASP A 290 5.77 31.76 -31.36
C ASP A 290 4.65 30.91 -30.71
N ASP A 291 4.26 31.19 -29.46
CA ASP A 291 3.16 30.48 -28.77
C ASP A 291 1.78 31.05 -29.11
N LYS A 292 1.73 32.11 -29.94
CA LYS A 292 0.49 32.50 -30.61
C LYS A 292 0.23 31.49 -31.72
N VAL A 293 -0.84 30.72 -31.56
CA VAL A 293 -1.52 29.90 -32.58
C VAL A 293 -1.10 28.42 -32.59
N GLY A 294 -2.06 27.61 -32.15
CA GLY A 294 -2.11 26.15 -32.19
C GLY A 294 -3.37 25.67 -31.47
#